data_AF-A0A9E7Z048-F1
#
_entry.id   AF-A0A9E7Z048-F1
#
_cell.length_a   1.000
_cell.length_b   1.000
_cell.length_c   1.000
_cell.angle_alpha   90.00
_cell.angle_beta   90.00
_cell.angle_gamma   90.00
#
_symmetry.space_group_name_H-M   'P 1'
#
loop_
_entity.id
_entity.type
_entity.pdbx_description
1 polymer ?
#
loop_
_entity_poly.entity_id
_entity_poly.type
_entity_poly.pdbx_seq_one_letter_code
_entity_poly.pdbx_strand_id
1 'polypeptide(L)'
;MDNTFISPFNAWLINRGLVTLPLRMRQHNASAQAIAEHLQSLPQVRFVAYPGLESHPHHAFAASQLARPDAGFGGVLAFGLNTDHDGHNRFVSKLNVITSAVSLGHAESLIVFLGEDDERQYLYPSEFHQGFFRLAVGLEDTDDLIRDIDHALS
;
A
#
# COMPACT_ATOMS: atom_id res chain seq x y z
N MET A 1 -14.36 -5.40 34.86
CA MET A 1 -14.50 -4.45 33.74
C MET A 1 -13.12 -3.90 33.49
N ASP A 2 -12.49 -4.33 32.40
CA ASP A 2 -11.19 -3.77 32.03
C ASP A 2 -11.42 -2.35 31.52
N ASN A 3 -10.82 -1.38 32.21
CA ASN A 3 -10.88 0.04 31.89
C ASN A 3 -9.98 0.31 30.66
N THR A 4 -10.42 -0.11 29.47
CA THR A 4 -9.69 0.09 28.21
C THR A 4 -9.87 1.52 27.69
N PHE A 5 -9.36 2.51 28.44
CA PHE A 5 -9.32 3.91 28.02
C PHE A 5 -7.95 4.27 27.44
N ILE A 6 -7.94 5.17 26.45
CA ILE A 6 -6.69 5.67 25.85
C ILE A 6 -5.93 6.56 26.84
N SER A 7 -4.61 6.37 26.94
CA SER A 7 -3.75 7.27 27.71
C SER A 7 -3.89 8.72 27.19
N PRO A 8 -3.99 9.74 28.07
CA PRO A 8 -4.04 11.14 27.66
C PRO A 8 -2.86 11.56 26.77
N PHE A 9 -1.68 10.95 26.99
CA PHE A 9 -0.51 11.21 26.16
C PHE A 9 -0.69 10.69 24.72
N ASN A 10 -1.27 9.50 24.55
CA ASN A 10 -1.57 8.94 23.22
C ASN A 10 -2.67 9.75 22.53
N ALA A 11 -3.69 10.19 23.27
CA ALA A 11 -4.73 11.07 22.73
C ALA A 11 -4.14 12.41 22.24
N TRP A 12 -3.20 12.99 22.99
CA TRP A 12 -2.48 14.19 22.57
C TRP A 12 -1.65 13.96 21.31
N LEU A 13 -0.93 12.83 21.20
CA LEU A 13 -0.16 12.50 19.99
C LEU A 13 -1.05 12.33 18.76
N ILE A 14 -2.21 11.68 18.90
CA ILE A 14 -3.19 11.56 17.82
C ILE A 14 -3.66 12.96 17.40
N ASN A 15 -4.09 13.78 18.36
CA ASN A 15 -4.56 15.14 18.08
C ASN A 15 -3.49 16.00 17.39
N ARG A 16 -2.22 15.86 17.81
CA ARG A 16 -1.09 16.50 17.13
C ARG A 16 -0.93 16.01 15.69
N GLY A 17 -1.14 14.73 15.42
CA GLY A 17 -1.09 14.16 14.06
C GLY A 17 -2.27 14.59 13.17
N LEU A 18 -3.43 14.90 13.75
CA LEU A 18 -4.63 15.29 13.00
C LEU A 18 -4.47 16.61 12.23
N VAL A 19 -3.69 17.56 12.76
CA VAL A 19 -3.50 18.88 12.12
C VAL A 19 -2.85 18.78 10.74
N THR A 20 -2.09 17.71 10.48
CA THR A 20 -1.43 17.45 9.18
C THR A 20 -2.15 16.40 8.35
N LEU A 21 -3.24 15.81 8.85
CA LEU A 21 -3.95 14.71 8.17
C LEU A 21 -4.36 15.06 6.73
N PRO A 22 -4.93 16.24 6.42
CA PRO A 22 -5.29 16.57 5.04
C PRO A 22 -4.08 16.72 4.10
N LEU A 23 -2.91 17.10 4.62
CA LEU A 23 -1.68 17.19 3.84
C LEU A 23 -1.14 15.79 3.53
N ARG A 24 -1.06 14.96 4.57
CA ARG A 24 -0.56 13.58 4.46
C ARG A 24 -1.43 12.73 3.54
N MET A 25 -2.75 12.79 3.71
CA MET A 25 -3.67 12.02 2.86
C MET A 25 -3.57 12.43 1.39
N ARG A 26 -3.38 13.72 1.08
CA ARG A 26 -3.17 14.16 -0.31
C ARG A 26 -1.91 13.54 -0.93
N GLN A 27 -0.79 13.54 -0.20
CA GLN A 27 0.45 12.91 -0.67
C GLN A 27 0.30 11.39 -0.82
N HIS A 28 -0.25 10.72 0.20
CA HIS A 28 -0.52 9.27 0.14
C HIS A 28 -1.36 8.88 -1.07
N ASN A 29 -2.43 9.63 -1.33
CA ASN A 29 -3.32 9.40 -2.48
C ASN A 29 -2.58 9.58 -3.80
N ALA A 30 -1.87 10.70 -3.98
CA ALA A 30 -1.17 11.01 -5.22
C ALA A 30 -0.08 9.98 -5.52
N SER A 31 0.76 9.66 -4.51
CA SER A 31 1.83 8.67 -4.66
C SER A 31 1.28 7.28 -4.91
N ALA A 32 0.23 6.85 -4.19
CA ALA A 32 -0.33 5.51 -4.38
C ALA A 32 -0.97 5.33 -5.76
N GLN A 33 -1.65 6.36 -6.29
CA GLN A 33 -2.16 6.33 -7.67
C GLN A 33 -1.02 6.17 -8.67
N ALA A 34 0.02 7.02 -8.59
CA ALA A 34 1.15 6.97 -9.50
C ALA A 34 1.90 5.64 -9.45
N ILE A 35 2.14 5.10 -8.23
CA ILE A 35 2.78 3.80 -8.04
C ILE A 35 1.89 2.68 -8.60
N ALA A 36 0.58 2.72 -8.38
CA ALA A 36 -0.34 1.70 -8.89
C ALA A 36 -0.37 1.67 -10.43
N GLU A 37 -0.41 2.84 -11.07
CA GLU A 37 -0.34 2.98 -12.54
C GLU A 37 1.00 2.50 -13.09
N HIS A 38 2.10 2.87 -12.43
CA HIS A 38 3.44 2.41 -12.80
C HIS A 38 3.55 0.89 -12.72
N LEU A 39 3.17 0.29 -11.58
CA LEU A 39 3.18 -1.16 -11.39
C LEU A 39 2.32 -1.88 -12.45
N GLN A 40 1.16 -1.33 -12.82
CA GLN A 40 0.28 -1.92 -13.83
C GLN A 40 0.93 -1.96 -15.23
N SER A 41 1.91 -1.09 -15.49
CA SER A 41 2.64 -1.06 -16.76
C SER A 41 3.77 -2.09 -16.86
N LEU A 42 4.19 -2.69 -15.74
CA LEU A 42 5.38 -3.54 -15.68
C LEU A 42 5.07 -5.02 -16.00
N PRO A 43 5.82 -5.68 -16.89
CA PRO A 43 5.58 -7.08 -17.26
C PRO A 43 5.90 -8.08 -16.12
N GLN A 44 6.74 -7.68 -15.16
CA GLN A 44 7.04 -8.48 -13.97
C GLN A 44 5.86 -8.53 -12.99
N VAL A 45 4.90 -7.61 -13.11
CA VAL A 45 3.74 -7.51 -12.21
C VAL A 45 2.60 -8.37 -12.75
N ARG A 46 2.11 -9.29 -11.92
CA ARG A 46 1.00 -10.21 -12.24
C ARG A 46 -0.34 -9.49 -12.15
N PHE A 47 -0.54 -8.69 -11.11
CA PHE A 47 -1.75 -7.91 -10.89
C PHE A 47 -1.47 -6.71 -9.99
N VAL A 48 -2.32 -5.70 -10.08
CA VAL A 48 -2.39 -4.58 -9.13
C VAL A 48 -3.83 -4.41 -8.67
N ALA A 49 -4.03 -4.35 -7.35
CA ALA A 49 -5.29 -4.11 -6.69
C ALA A 49 -5.23 -2.76 -5.97
N TYR A 50 -5.80 -1.74 -6.61
CA TYR A 50 -5.95 -0.40 -6.07
C TYR A 50 -7.28 0.21 -6.54
N PRO A 51 -8.14 0.75 -5.66
CA PRO A 51 -9.45 1.25 -6.07
C PRO A 51 -9.41 2.42 -7.04
N GLY A 52 -8.28 3.13 -7.14
CA GLY A 52 -8.09 4.24 -8.08
C GLY A 52 -7.76 3.84 -9.51
N LEU A 53 -7.48 2.57 -9.78
CA LEU A 53 -7.30 2.07 -11.15
C LEU A 53 -8.65 1.78 -11.79
N GLU A 54 -8.86 2.22 -13.04
CA GLU A 54 -10.09 1.92 -13.81
C GLU A 54 -10.31 0.41 -14.00
N SER A 55 -9.23 -0.38 -14.02
CA SER A 55 -9.27 -1.84 -14.11
C SER A 55 -9.77 -2.52 -12.85
N HIS A 56 -9.85 -1.81 -11.71
CA HIS A 56 -10.29 -2.40 -10.46
C HIS A 56 -11.81 -2.69 -10.51
N PRO A 57 -12.27 -3.91 -10.18
CA PRO A 57 -13.69 -4.30 -10.33
C PRO A 57 -14.69 -3.39 -9.62
N HIS A 58 -14.24 -2.76 -8.53
CA HIS A 58 -15.05 -1.86 -7.71
C HIS A 58 -14.68 -0.38 -7.88
N HIS A 59 -13.93 0.00 -8.91
CA HIS A 59 -13.52 1.40 -9.15
C HIS A 59 -14.71 2.36 -9.17
N ALA A 60 -15.74 2.07 -9.99
CA ALA A 60 -16.91 2.92 -10.10
C ALA A 60 -17.68 3.06 -8.77
N PHE A 61 -17.76 1.99 -7.98
CA PHE A 61 -18.37 2.04 -6.65
C PHE A 61 -17.53 2.87 -5.68
N ALA A 62 -16.21 2.66 -5.64
CA ALA A 62 -15.30 3.44 -4.80
C ALA A 62 -15.35 4.93 -5.15
N ALA A 63 -15.36 5.27 -6.45
CA ALA A 63 -15.49 6.64 -6.94
C ALA A 63 -16.81 7.29 -6.49
N SER A 64 -17.92 6.52 -6.48
CA SER A 64 -19.23 7.01 -6.01
C SER A 64 -19.27 7.36 -4.52
N GLN A 65 -18.34 6.82 -3.72
CA GLN A 65 -18.26 7.04 -2.27
C GLN A 65 -17.31 8.17 -1.87
N LEU A 66 -16.60 8.76 -2.83
CA LEU A 66 -15.68 9.85 -2.54
C LEU A 66 -16.44 11.09 -2.07
N ALA A 67 -16.03 11.65 -0.93
CA ALA A 67 -16.62 12.88 -0.40
C ALA A 67 -16.40 14.08 -1.34
N ARG A 68 -15.34 14.05 -2.15
CA ARG A 68 -15.02 15.01 -3.20
C ARG A 68 -14.33 14.28 -4.36
N PRO A 69 -14.45 14.74 -5.62
CA PRO A 69 -13.79 14.11 -6.76
C PRO A 69 -12.25 14.00 -6.62
N ASP A 70 -11.62 14.90 -5.86
CA ASP A 70 -10.18 14.97 -5.63
C ASP A 70 -9.71 14.28 -4.34
N ALA A 71 -10.60 13.58 -3.63
CA ALA A 71 -10.29 13.00 -2.31
C ALA A 71 -9.33 11.79 -2.37
N GLY A 72 -9.14 11.18 -3.55
CA GLY A 72 -8.29 10.02 -3.78
C GLY A 72 -8.79 8.72 -3.13
N PHE A 73 -8.08 7.61 -3.36
CA PHE A 73 -8.54 6.25 -3.01
C PHE A 73 -7.79 5.59 -1.84
N GLY A 74 -6.98 6.37 -1.13
CA GLY A 74 -6.12 5.94 -0.03
C GLY A 74 -4.67 5.70 -0.45
N GLY A 75 -3.80 5.50 0.56
CA GLY A 75 -2.37 5.25 0.38
C GLY A 75 -1.97 3.77 0.42
N VAL A 76 -2.92 2.84 0.28
CA VAL A 76 -2.65 1.40 0.39
C VAL A 76 -3.06 0.71 -0.90
N LEU A 77 -2.16 -0.09 -1.44
CA LEU A 77 -2.40 -0.93 -2.61
C LEU A 77 -1.80 -2.32 -2.40
N ALA A 78 -2.25 -3.28 -3.20
CA ALA A 78 -1.67 -4.61 -3.24
C ALA A 78 -1.25 -4.97 -4.67
N PHE A 79 -0.18 -5.76 -4.81
CA PHE A 79 0.27 -6.25 -6.11
C PHE A 79 0.98 -7.60 -5.97
N GLY A 80 0.91 -8.42 -7.02
CA GLY A 80 1.62 -9.69 -7.10
C GLY A 80 2.66 -9.64 -8.21
N LEU A 81 3.74 -10.43 -8.09
CA LEU A 81 4.78 -10.54 -9.11
C LEU A 81 4.71 -11.89 -9.83
N ASN A 82 5.15 -11.92 -11.09
CA ASN A 82 5.32 -13.13 -11.89
C ASN A 82 6.61 -13.86 -11.50
N THR A 83 6.69 -14.33 -10.26
CA THR A 83 7.85 -15.02 -9.70
C THR A 83 7.45 -16.03 -8.63
N ASP A 84 8.39 -16.90 -8.25
CA ASP A 84 8.25 -17.82 -7.12
C ASP A 84 8.43 -17.12 -5.75
N HIS A 85 8.23 -17.87 -4.67
CA HIS A 85 8.40 -17.39 -3.29
C HIS A 85 9.74 -16.70 -3.03
N ASP A 86 10.83 -17.30 -3.50
CA ASP A 86 12.18 -16.77 -3.31
C ASP A 86 12.38 -15.47 -4.07
N GLY A 87 11.79 -15.32 -5.26
CA GLY A 87 11.80 -14.06 -5.99
C GLY A 87 11.04 -12.95 -5.27
N HIS A 88 9.92 -13.25 -4.59
CA HIS A 88 9.21 -12.28 -3.77
C HIS A 88 10.09 -11.79 -2.61
N ASN A 89 10.75 -12.71 -1.89
CA ASN A 89 11.68 -12.36 -0.81
C ASN A 89 12.88 -11.55 -1.32
N ARG A 90 13.39 -11.89 -2.51
CA ARG A 90 14.51 -11.20 -3.15
C ARG A 90 14.15 -9.77 -3.52
N PHE A 91 12.96 -9.55 -4.06
CA PHE A 91 12.43 -8.20 -4.33
C PHE A 91 12.42 -7.37 -3.03
N VAL A 92 11.82 -7.89 -1.95
CA VAL A 92 11.77 -7.17 -0.66
C VAL A 92 13.16 -6.86 -0.12
N SER A 93 14.12 -7.78 -0.25
CA SER A 93 15.49 -7.58 0.23
C SER A 93 16.29 -6.52 -0.54
N LYS A 94 15.85 -6.15 -1.75
CA LYS A 94 16.51 -5.17 -2.62
C LYS A 94 15.97 -3.75 -2.46
N LEU A 95 14.86 -3.56 -1.74
CA LEU A 95 14.31 -2.25 -1.45
C LEU A 95 15.24 -1.49 -0.50
N ASN A 96 15.49 -0.23 -0.80
CA ASN A 96 16.37 0.65 -0.02
C ASN A 96 15.60 1.77 0.69
N VAL A 97 14.45 2.17 0.14
CA VAL A 97 13.59 3.24 0.68
C VAL A 97 12.39 2.63 1.37
N ILE A 98 11.70 1.71 0.70
CA ILE A 98 10.50 1.06 1.23
C ILE A 98 10.92 0.03 2.27
N THR A 99 10.40 0.17 3.50
CA THR A 99 10.77 -0.70 4.61
C THR A 99 9.87 -1.93 4.71
N SER A 100 10.47 -3.12 4.84
CA SER A 100 9.73 -4.34 5.15
C SER A 100 9.26 -4.33 6.61
N ALA A 101 8.00 -3.99 6.84
CA ALA A 101 7.39 -4.00 8.17
C ALA A 101 5.86 -4.11 8.10
N VAL A 102 5.29 -4.57 9.22
CA VAL A 102 3.84 -4.49 9.45
C VAL A 102 3.45 -3.07 9.90
N SER A 103 2.14 -2.78 9.99
CA SER A 103 1.54 -1.44 10.14
C SER A 103 1.25 -0.74 8.81
N LEU A 104 0.67 0.47 8.86
CA LEU A 104 0.27 1.30 7.72
C LEU A 104 0.02 2.75 8.15
N GLY A 105 -0.05 3.67 7.19
CA GLY A 105 -0.40 5.08 7.42
C GLY A 105 0.67 5.89 8.15
N HIS A 106 1.92 5.42 8.13
CA HIS A 106 3.08 6.14 8.63
C HIS A 106 3.58 7.16 7.58
N ALA A 107 4.51 8.03 7.98
CA ALA A 107 5.22 8.88 7.03
C ALA A 107 6.15 8.07 6.12
N GLU A 108 6.61 6.91 6.58
CA GLU A 108 7.47 5.97 5.86
C GLU A 108 6.63 4.95 5.11
N SER A 109 7.09 4.57 3.93
CA SER A 109 6.51 3.53 3.10
C SER A 109 6.83 2.16 3.67
N LEU A 110 5.78 1.37 3.92
CA LEU A 110 5.89 0.03 4.51
C LEU A 110 5.34 -1.02 3.55
N ILE A 111 6.07 -2.11 3.37
CA ILE A 111 5.65 -3.26 2.58
C ILE A 111 5.63 -4.53 3.42
N VAL A 112 4.65 -5.38 3.18
CA VAL A 112 4.62 -6.74 3.73
C VAL A 112 4.36 -7.73 2.60
N PHE A 113 5.17 -8.79 2.56
CA PHE A 113 4.93 -9.96 1.72
C PHE A 113 3.99 -10.92 2.44
N LEU A 114 2.89 -11.29 1.77
CA LEU A 114 1.94 -12.30 2.20
C LEU A 114 2.09 -13.48 1.25
N GLY A 115 2.79 -14.51 1.71
CA GLY A 115 3.10 -15.69 0.90
C GLY A 115 1.88 -16.55 0.58
N GLU A 116 2.06 -17.45 -0.37
CA GLU A 116 1.09 -18.48 -0.78
C GLU A 116 0.69 -19.43 0.36
N ASP A 117 1.53 -19.56 1.39
CA ASP A 117 1.27 -20.39 2.58
C ASP A 117 0.74 -19.57 3.78
N ASP A 118 0.42 -18.26 3.60
CA ASP A 118 -0.16 -17.45 4.69
C ASP A 118 -1.50 -18.07 5.13
N GLU A 119 -1.68 -18.25 6.44
CA GLU A 119 -2.86 -18.89 7.03
C GLU A 119 -4.19 -18.20 6.67
N ARG A 120 -4.13 -16.94 6.20
CA ARG A 120 -5.28 -16.13 5.79
C ARG A 120 -5.53 -16.17 4.29
N GLN A 121 -4.83 -16.99 3.51
CA GLN A 121 -5.01 -17.06 2.05
C GLN A 121 -6.45 -17.29 1.62
N TYR A 122 -7.22 -18.05 2.41
CA TYR A 122 -8.64 -18.30 2.16
C TYR A 122 -9.53 -17.04 2.22
N LEU A 123 -9.05 -15.92 2.79
CA LEU A 123 -9.77 -14.64 2.85
C LEU A 123 -9.61 -13.82 1.56
N TYR A 124 -8.68 -14.18 0.68
CA TYR A 124 -8.36 -13.41 -0.51
C TYR A 124 -8.91 -14.07 -1.79
N PRO A 125 -9.18 -13.27 -2.85
CA PRO A 125 -9.48 -13.80 -4.18
C PRO A 125 -8.37 -14.70 -4.72
N SER A 126 -8.70 -15.58 -5.66
CA SER A 126 -7.75 -16.57 -6.19
C SER A 126 -6.50 -15.97 -6.82
N GLU A 127 -6.55 -14.76 -7.38
CA GLU A 127 -5.37 -14.09 -7.95
C GLU A 127 -4.27 -13.75 -6.91
N PHE A 128 -4.63 -13.68 -5.62
CA PHE A 128 -3.72 -13.41 -4.50
C PHE A 128 -3.03 -14.67 -3.96
N HIS A 129 -3.49 -15.86 -4.37
CA HIS A 129 -3.05 -17.14 -3.79
C HIS A 129 -1.62 -17.53 -4.15
N GLN A 130 -1.03 -16.92 -5.17
CA GLN A 130 0.38 -17.11 -5.54
C GLN A 130 1.32 -16.11 -4.86
N GLY A 131 0.98 -15.67 -3.65
CA GLY A 131 1.70 -14.65 -2.91
C GLY A 131 1.51 -13.23 -3.46
N PHE A 132 1.53 -12.24 -2.59
CA PHE A 132 1.38 -10.84 -2.97
C PHE A 132 1.98 -9.90 -1.93
N PHE A 133 2.14 -8.63 -2.30
CA PHE A 133 2.57 -7.57 -1.41
C PHE A 133 1.41 -6.66 -1.07
N ARG A 134 1.37 -6.21 0.19
CA ARG A 134 0.59 -5.03 0.59
C ARG A 134 1.57 -3.89 0.85
N LEU A 135 1.46 -2.83 0.06
CA LEU A 135 2.25 -1.62 0.18
C LEU A 135 1.39 -0.51 0.78
N ALA A 136 1.82 0.01 1.93
CA ALA A 136 1.34 1.25 2.52
C ALA A 136 2.32 2.36 2.12
N VAL A 137 1.94 3.15 1.12
CA VAL A 137 2.74 4.24 0.57
C VAL A 137 2.83 5.36 1.58
N GLY A 138 4.04 5.85 1.85
CA GLY A 138 4.37 6.91 2.79
C GLY A 138 4.25 8.31 2.18
N LEU A 139 5.11 9.21 2.66
CA LEU A 139 5.17 10.63 2.28
C LEU A 139 6.48 11.00 1.58
N GLU A 140 7.29 10.00 1.23
CA GLU A 140 8.50 10.20 0.44
C GLU A 140 8.18 10.80 -0.94
N ASP A 141 9.23 11.23 -1.62
CA ASP A 141 9.14 11.62 -3.02
C ASP A 141 8.66 10.45 -3.87
N THR A 142 7.63 10.68 -4.69
CA THR A 142 6.98 9.62 -5.46
C THR A 142 7.96 8.97 -6.46
N ASP A 143 8.86 9.76 -7.05
CA ASP A 143 9.84 9.25 -8.00
C ASP A 143 10.93 8.42 -7.32
N ASP A 144 11.31 8.77 -6.07
CA ASP A 144 12.20 7.94 -5.26
C ASP A 144 11.57 6.56 -4.98
N LEU A 145 10.28 6.50 -4.63
CA LEU A 145 9.57 5.25 -4.40
C LEU A 145 9.46 4.38 -5.66
N ILE A 146 9.13 5.00 -6.80
CA ILE A 146 9.07 4.31 -8.09
C ILE A 146 10.46 3.76 -8.47
N ARG A 147 11.52 4.56 -8.32
CA ARG A 147 12.89 4.11 -8.58
C ARG A 147 13.34 2.98 -7.66
N ASP A 148 12.92 2.99 -6.40
CA ASP A 148 13.23 1.90 -5.46
C ASP A 148 12.55 0.59 -5.87
N ILE A 149 11.29 0.66 -6.32
CA ILE A 149 10.56 -0.48 -6.87
C ILE A 149 11.24 -1.00 -8.14
N ASP A 150 11.59 -0.12 -9.09
CA ASP A 150 12.25 -0.51 -10.33
C ASP A 150 13.61 -1.17 -10.09
N HIS A 151 14.40 -0.61 -9.17
CA HIS A 151 15.66 -1.21 -8.74
C HIS A 151 15.44 -2.61 -8.17
N ALA A 152 14.45 -2.79 -7.29
CA ALA A 152 14.17 -4.06 -6.65
C ALA A 152 13.64 -5.13 -7.63
N LEU A 153 13.03 -4.72 -8.74
CA LEU A 153 12.54 -5.60 -9.81
C LEU A 153 13.60 -6.01 -10.84
N SER A 154 14.73 -5.31 -10.89
CA SER A 154 15.89 -5.64 -11.75
C SER A 154 16.70 -6.82 -11.21
#